data_AF-A0A419DWT2-F1
#
_entry.id   AF-A0A419DWT2-F1
#
_cell.length_a   1.000
_cell.length_b   1.000
_cell.length_c   1.000
_cell.angle_alpha   90.00
_cell.angle_beta   90.00
_cell.angle_gamma   90.00
#
_symmetry.space_group_name_H-M   'P 1'
#
loop_
_entity.id
_entity.type
_entity.pdbx_description
1 polymer ?
#
loop_
_entity_poly.entity_id
_entity_poly.type
_entity_poly.pdbx_seq_one_letter_code
_entity_poly.pdbx_strand_id
1 'polypeptide(L)' 'MLFQSFGLPELSLIILAIVLYFLPTLVAVLRNHKNKLAVFLLNFLLGWTGLGWVVSLIWSVMK' A
#
# COMPACT_ATOMS: atom_id res chain seq x y z
N MET A 1 12.63 5.51 33.65
CA MET A 1 11.79 6.56 33.05
C MET A 1 11.64 6.23 31.57
N LEU A 2 10.79 5.26 31.25
CA LEU A 2 10.65 4.66 29.91
C LEU A 2 9.18 4.67 29.51
N PHE A 3 8.62 5.87 29.40
CA PHE A 3 7.38 6.07 28.66
C PHE A 3 7.76 6.95 27.49
N GLN A 4 8.10 6.32 26.37
CA GLN A 4 8.02 7.01 25.09
C GLN A 4 6.54 7.35 24.92
N SER A 5 6.20 8.61 25.18
CA SER A 5 4.86 9.12 24.98
C SER A 5 4.54 8.98 23.50
N PHE A 6 3.68 8.03 23.14
CA PHE A 6 3.18 7.94 21.77
C PHE A 6 2.44 9.26 21.46
N GLY A 7 3.07 10.14 20.68
CA GLY A 7 2.55 11.44 20.28
C GLY A 7 1.88 11.41 18.90
N LEU A 8 1.11 12.47 18.65
CA LEU A 8 0.56 12.83 17.33
C LEU A 8 1.52 12.62 16.13
N PRO A 9 2.84 12.86 16.23
CA PRO A 9 3.77 12.57 15.12
C PRO A 9 3.84 11.09 14.71
N GLU A 10 3.77 10.10 15.62
CA GLU A 10 3.87 8.69 15.17
C GLU A 10 2.59 8.23 14.48
N LEU A 11 1.42 8.73 14.92
CA LEU A 11 0.15 8.47 14.23
C LEU A 11 0.20 8.99 12.79
N SER A 12 0.80 10.16 12.59
CA SER A 12 0.96 10.79 11.27
C SER A 12 1.81 9.93 10.34
N LEU A 13 2.93 9.39 10.85
CA LEU A 13 3.82 8.47 10.13
C LEU A 13 3.13 7.15 9.77
N ILE A 14 2.36 6.58 10.69
CA ILE A 14 1.61 5.34 10.45
C ILE A 14 0.56 5.54 9.35
N ILE A 15 -0.19 6.64 9.40
CA ILE A 15 -1.19 6.98 8.38
C ILE A 15 -0.50 7.12 7.01
N LEU A 16 0.61 7.86 6.94
CA LEU A 16 1.35 8.03 5.68
C LEU A 16 1.86 6.69 5.12
N ALA A 17 2.38 5.82 5.99
CA ALA A 17 2.84 4.49 5.61
C ALA A 17 1.70 3.61 5.06
N ILE A 18 0.52 3.66 5.68
CA ILE A 18 -0.66 2.92 5.20
C ILE A 18 -1.09 3.43 3.82
N VAL A 19 -1.13 4.74 3.62
CA VAL A 19 -1.51 5.33 2.32
C VAL A 19 -0.53 4.90 1.23
N LEU A 20 0.78 4.94 1.51
CA LEU A 20 1.81 4.47 0.58
C LEU A 20 1.72 2.96 0.32
N TYR A 21 1.39 2.16 1.33
CA TYR A 21 1.20 0.73 1.17
C TYR A 21 0.06 0.39 0.21
N PHE A 22 -1.03 1.17 0.24
CA PHE A 22 -2.19 0.98 -0.63
C PHE A 22 -2.12 1.72 -1.97
N LEU A 23 -1.02 2.42 -2.26
CA LEU A 23 -0.80 3.15 -3.51
C LEU A 23 -1.07 2.31 -4.79
N PRO A 24 -0.51 1.10 -4.95
CA PRO A 24 -0.75 0.28 -6.15
C PRO A 24 -2.23 -0.14 -6.31
N THR A 25 -2.92 -0.42 -5.21
CA THR A 25 -4.38 -0.69 -5.23
C THR A 25 -5.15 0.55 -5.70
N LEU A 26 -4.81 1.73 -5.15
CA LEU A 26 -5.41 3.01 -5.53
C LEU A 26 -5.23 3.29 -7.02
N VAL A 27 -4.02 3.10 -7.55
CA VAL A 27 -3.72 3.27 -8.98
C VAL A 27 -4.56 2.33 -9.85
N ALA A 28 -4.69 1.06 -9.48
CA ALA A 28 -5.51 0.10 -10.23
C ALA A 28 -7.01 0.45 -10.22
N VAL A 29 -7.52 0.96 -9.10
CA VAL A 29 -8.92 1.40 -8.97
C VAL A 29 -9.19 2.66 -9.77
N LEU A 30 -8.32 3.68 -9.66
CA LEU A 30 -8.45 4.94 -10.39
C LEU A 30 -8.39 4.76 -11.91
N ARG A 31 -7.60 3.79 -12.38
CA ARG A 31 -7.51 3.43 -13.80
C ARG A 31 -8.61 2.48 -14.28
N ASN A 32 -9.54 2.11 -13.39
CA ASN A 32 -10.62 1.15 -13.64
C ASN A 32 -10.14 -0.15 -14.28
N HIS A 33 -8.98 -0.63 -13.83
CA HIS A 33 -8.32 -1.79 -14.38
C HIS A 33 -9.19 -3.05 -14.19
N LYS A 34 -9.35 -3.89 -15.22
CA LYS A 34 -10.18 -5.11 -15.13
C LYS A 34 -9.72 -6.03 -13.99
N ASN A 35 -8.42 -6.09 -13.75
CA ASN A 35 -7.81 -6.95 -12.74
C ASN A 35 -7.53 -6.22 -11.42
N LYS A 36 -8.30 -5.18 -11.08
CA LYS A 36 -8.17 -4.44 -9.81
C LYS A 36 -8.25 -5.33 -8.57
N LEU A 37 -9.04 -6.41 -8.59
CA LEU A 37 -9.06 -7.41 -7.50
C LEU A 37 -7.76 -8.20 -7.40
N ALA A 38 -7.12 -8.53 -8.52
CA ALA A 38 -5.85 -9.26 -8.52
C ALA A 38 -4.71 -8.38 -8.00
N VAL A 39 -4.68 -7.10 -8.39
CA VAL A 39 -3.74 -6.11 -7.84
C VAL A 39 -3.96 -5.94 -6.33
N PHE A 40 -5.22 -5.84 -5.88
CA PHE A 40 -5.55 -5.75 -4.45
C PHE A 40 -5.08 -6.98 -3.67
N LEU A 41 -5.40 -8.19 -4.14
CA LEU A 41 -4.99 -9.45 -3.50
C LEU A 41 -3.47 -9.59 -3.46
N LEU A 42 -2.78 -9.25 -4.55
CA LEU A 42 -1.32 -9.32 -4.61
C LEU A 42 -0.69 -8.29 -3.66
N ASN A 43 -1.23 -7.07 -3.60
CA ASN A 43 -0.78 -6.06 -2.65
C ASN A 43 -1.08 -6.43 -1.19
N PHE A 44 -2.22 -7.07 -0.92
CA PHE A 44 -2.62 -7.48 0.42
C PHE A 44 -1.78 -8.66 0.93
N LEU A 45 -1.57 -9.68 0.09
CA LEU A 45 -0.89 -10.93 0.47
C LEU A 45 0.63 -10.83 0.38
N LEU A 46 1.16 -10.08 -0.59
CA LEU A 46 2.60 -10.01 -0.87
C LEU A 46 3.19 -8.60 -0.74
N GLY A 47 2.37 -7.55 -0.51
CA GLY A 47 2.87 -6.18 -0.38
C GLY A 47 3.89 -5.99 0.74
N TRP A 48 3.81 -6.79 1.80
CA TRP A 48 4.75 -6.79 2.93
C TRP A 48 6.17 -7.25 2.57
N THR A 49 6.36 -7.92 1.42
CA THR A 49 7.68 -8.40 0.96
C THR A 49 8.49 -7.34 0.21
N GLY A 50 7.92 -6.15 -0.03
CA GLY A 50 8.49 -5.09 -0.88
C GLY A 50 8.45 -5.46 -2.37
N LEU A 51 8.91 -6.65 -2.74
CA LEU A 51 8.81 -7.20 -4.10
C LEU A 51 7.35 -7.33 -4.55
N GLY A 52 6.47 -7.87 -3.72
CA GLY A 52 5.05 -7.94 -4.03
C GLY A 52 4.40 -6.56 -4.19
N TRP A 53 4.90 -5.54 -3.49
CA TRP A 53 4.44 -4.16 -3.66
C TRP A 53 4.91 -3.57 -5.00
N VAL A 54 6.15 -3.82 -5.42
CA VAL A 54 6.65 -3.38 -6.73
C VAL A 54 5.90 -4.09 -7.86
N VAL A 55 5.64 -5.38 -7.74
CA VAL A 55 4.90 -6.16 -8.75
C VAL A 55 3.44 -5.69 -8.82
N SER A 56 2.77 -5.43 -7.70
CA SER A 56 1.40 -4.89 -7.71
C SER A 56 1.37 -3.49 -8.34
N LEU A 57 2.41 -2.68 -8.13
CA LEU A 57 2.51 -1.35 -8.72
C LEU A 57 2.74 -1.41 -10.23
N ILE A 58 3.69 -2.23 -10.70
CA ILE A 58 3.88 -2.47 -12.14
C ILE A 58 2.58 -2.97 -12.78
N TRP A 59 1.90 -3.93 -12.15
CA TRP A 59 0.67 -4.50 -12.67
C TRP A 59 -0.50 -3.51 -12.66
N SER A 60 -0.57 -2.60 -11.68
CA SER A 60 -1.56 -1.51 -11.65
C SER A 60 -1.38 -0.49 -12.78
N VAL A 61 -0.16 -0.41 -13.34
CA VAL A 61 0.19 0.53 -14.40
C VAL A 61 0.13 -0.11 -15.79
N MET A 62 0.41 -1.41 -15.88
CA MET A 62 0.17 -2.22 -17.08
C MET A 62 -1.32 -2.28 -17.41
N LYS A 63 -1.64 -2.36 -18.72
CA LYS A 63 -2.99 -2.19 -19.26
C LYS A 63 -3.82 -3.47 -19.25
#